data_AF-A0A519Z899-F1
#
_entry.id   AF-A0A519Z899-F1
#
_cell.length_a   1.000
_cell.length_b   1.000
_cell.length_c   1.000
_cell.angle_alpha   90.00
_cell.angle_beta   90.00
_cell.angle_gamma   90.00
#
_symmetry.space_group_name_H-M   'P 1'
#
loop_
_entity.id
_entity.type
_entity.pdbx_description
1 polymer ?
#
loop_
_entity_poly.entity_id
_entity_poly.type
_entity_poly.pdbx_seq_one_letter_code
_entity_poly.pdbx_strand_id
1 'polypeptide(L)'
;GISIGSGLTGADISENEIRSNASGNATWDGVDMQGSGSTITNNLVIDNAGVGLDGYNTAGNNSWTGNTVTGNGAGTSAGVGETAGMRVFGAGNTISQNLIYKNYGAGIMLTPGARTTTISQNMVYGNGSVPAANKGAASGELGIDVLGTNDNSSTGTSTYVTLNSTTTAGANSLINYPILKTATLQGTTLTVRGLVTTGRTVELFLATPNAVASPATGNSFGQGSSYLGSVVVTRTDSVTSYGPAAINNTNFAQGSGTGVPFVLQISLPSLTAVQRDILAAGGALLTSTATAASLGTSEFSGNVAVTTRPTAYNVTNQKVAAGTSTSPAVALNPSLTSPQAASDPASTIASFLVRPATNGTLYYNGTAVTTTTEVLAGNTNLLTFKSTVGFTGNATFTFTAKNAASIVSNSATYTIPVVASNSFVANDDGLDAKLNTATAGNVVLNDANPSSTTNFTATLVTGPTHGTLALQADGSYTYTPTNGYLGADSFVYKVCTTGSTTDCSNTATVAINVYNPATVCSSATGPNLLQNSDFELGNDGSFTSAYTFVARPAQAVTGSPNGLYPELKYAVDEDAHYYHANFNGLGRGGSGKFMIVNGAAN
;
A
#
# COMPACT_ATOMS: atom_id res chain seq x y z
N GLY A 1 32.38 -16.76 -22.84
CA GLY A 1 31.87 -16.78 -21.46
C GLY A 1 33.00 -17.09 -20.51
N ILE A 2 32.67 -17.34 -19.25
CA ILE A 2 33.58 -17.85 -18.22
C ILE A 2 33.29 -19.34 -18.05
N SER A 3 34.30 -20.20 -17.98
CA SER A 3 34.13 -21.63 -17.71
C SER A 3 34.85 -22.01 -16.42
N ILE A 4 34.11 -22.62 -15.50
CA ILE A 4 34.63 -23.22 -14.27
C ILE A 4 34.70 -24.72 -14.52
N GLY A 5 35.90 -25.20 -14.84
CA GLY A 5 36.14 -26.60 -15.14
C GLY A 5 35.76 -27.54 -14.00
N SER A 6 35.42 -28.77 -14.38
CA SER A 6 35.10 -29.86 -13.46
C SER A 6 36.20 -30.05 -12.40
N GLY A 7 35.80 -30.21 -11.13
CA GLY A 7 36.73 -30.42 -10.02
C GLY A 7 37.26 -29.15 -9.35
N LEU A 8 36.99 -27.96 -9.91
CA LEU A 8 37.24 -26.70 -9.22
C LEU A 8 36.20 -26.47 -8.13
N THR A 9 36.65 -26.00 -6.97
CA THR A 9 35.79 -25.70 -5.82
C THR A 9 35.99 -24.28 -5.35
N GLY A 10 34.90 -23.60 -4.96
CA GLY A 10 35.01 -22.28 -4.32
C GLY A 10 35.44 -21.16 -5.26
N ALA A 11 35.13 -21.26 -6.56
CA ALA A 11 35.37 -20.16 -7.49
C ALA A 11 34.45 -18.98 -7.13
N ASP A 12 34.98 -17.77 -7.23
CA ASP A 12 34.24 -16.53 -6.99
C ASP A 12 34.22 -15.69 -8.27
N ILE A 13 33.02 -15.36 -8.76
CA ILE A 13 32.80 -14.52 -9.93
C ILE A 13 31.86 -13.40 -9.51
N SER A 14 32.41 -12.20 -9.34
CA SER A 14 31.66 -11.06 -8.83
C SER A 14 31.81 -9.82 -9.71
N GLU A 15 30.73 -9.03 -9.85
CA GLU A 15 30.75 -7.67 -10.43
C GLU A 15 31.21 -7.60 -11.90
N ASN A 16 30.94 -8.63 -12.69
CA ASN A 16 31.30 -8.67 -14.12
C ASN A 16 30.10 -8.32 -15.02
N GLU A 17 30.41 -7.81 -16.21
CA GLU A 17 29.49 -7.80 -17.35
C GLU A 17 29.89 -8.91 -18.34
N ILE A 18 29.00 -9.88 -18.55
CA ILE A 18 29.21 -11.08 -19.36
C ILE A 18 28.18 -11.09 -20.47
N ARG A 19 28.61 -10.76 -21.69
CA ARG A 19 27.68 -10.51 -22.78
C ARG A 19 28.08 -11.02 -24.15
N SER A 20 27.07 -11.19 -25.01
CA SER A 20 27.22 -11.41 -26.45
C SER A 20 28.15 -12.58 -26.79
N ASN A 21 28.19 -13.60 -25.93
CA ASN A 21 28.98 -14.79 -26.19
C ASN A 21 28.30 -15.63 -27.26
N ALA A 22 28.87 -15.61 -28.46
CA ALA A 22 28.42 -16.36 -29.62
C ALA A 22 29.61 -16.59 -30.57
N SER A 23 29.64 -17.71 -31.29
CA SER A 23 30.60 -17.95 -32.37
C SER A 23 29.94 -18.71 -33.50
N GLY A 24 29.53 -18.00 -34.57
CA GLY A 24 28.78 -18.61 -35.68
C GLY A 24 27.47 -19.23 -35.18
N ASN A 25 27.29 -20.54 -35.39
CA ASN A 25 26.12 -21.30 -34.90
C ASN A 25 26.34 -21.92 -33.51
N ALA A 26 27.39 -21.55 -32.76
CA ALA A 26 27.65 -22.12 -31.45
C ALA A 26 26.93 -21.36 -30.32
N THR A 27 26.25 -22.11 -29.45
CA THR A 27 25.56 -21.65 -28.26
C THR A 27 26.52 -21.58 -27.08
N TRP A 28 27.19 -20.44 -26.93
CA TRP A 28 28.10 -20.23 -25.80
C TRP A 28 27.35 -19.65 -24.61
N ASP A 29 27.55 -20.27 -23.45
CA ASP A 29 26.99 -19.78 -22.20
C ASP A 29 27.70 -18.52 -21.73
N GLY A 30 26.99 -17.74 -20.89
CA GLY A 30 27.61 -16.64 -20.16
C GLY A 30 28.64 -17.18 -19.18
N VAL A 31 28.17 -17.99 -18.23
CA VAL A 31 29.01 -18.74 -17.29
C VAL A 31 28.65 -20.22 -17.35
N ASP A 32 29.62 -21.06 -17.71
CA ASP A 32 29.52 -22.52 -17.62
C ASP A 32 30.19 -22.98 -16.31
N MET A 33 29.42 -23.60 -15.44
CA MET A 33 29.87 -24.08 -14.13
C MET A 33 29.76 -25.60 -14.08
N GLN A 34 30.91 -26.26 -13.96
CA GLN A 34 31.00 -27.70 -13.74
C GLN A 34 31.64 -28.04 -12.37
N GLY A 35 32.05 -27.02 -11.62
CA GLY A 35 32.60 -27.10 -10.26
C GLY A 35 31.54 -27.17 -9.13
N SER A 36 31.97 -26.96 -7.89
CA SER A 36 31.06 -26.95 -6.71
C SER A 36 31.45 -25.91 -5.67
N GLY A 37 30.50 -25.50 -4.82
CA GLY A 37 30.78 -24.52 -3.78
C GLY A 37 31.10 -23.12 -4.30
N SER A 38 30.83 -22.83 -5.57
CA SER A 38 31.18 -21.58 -6.22
C SER A 38 30.18 -20.47 -5.90
N THR A 39 30.64 -19.23 -5.88
CA THR A 39 29.85 -18.03 -5.61
C THR A 39 29.84 -17.13 -6.84
N ILE A 40 28.65 -16.77 -7.31
CA ILE A 40 28.44 -15.92 -8.47
C ILE A 40 27.57 -14.74 -8.03
N THR A 41 28.15 -13.54 -7.95
CA THR A 41 27.50 -12.41 -7.31
C THR A 41 27.50 -11.12 -8.12
N ASN A 42 26.38 -10.40 -8.13
CA ASN A 42 26.29 -9.04 -8.70
C ASN A 42 26.78 -8.91 -10.15
N ASN A 43 26.66 -9.96 -10.98
CA ASN A 43 27.05 -9.91 -12.38
C ASN A 43 25.87 -9.48 -13.27
N LEU A 44 26.18 -8.81 -14.38
CA LEU A 44 25.26 -8.58 -15.49
C LEU A 44 25.54 -9.61 -16.60
N VAL A 45 24.62 -10.54 -16.80
CA VAL A 45 24.75 -11.64 -17.77
C VAL A 45 23.69 -11.47 -18.86
N ILE A 46 24.12 -10.99 -20.03
CA ILE A 46 23.20 -10.46 -21.05
C ILE A 46 23.49 -10.94 -22.47
N ASP A 47 22.43 -11.28 -23.23
CA ASP A 47 22.48 -11.55 -24.67
C ASP A 47 23.50 -12.64 -25.07
N ASN A 48 23.70 -13.66 -24.23
CA ASN A 48 24.52 -14.82 -24.59
C ASN A 48 23.72 -15.81 -25.45
N ALA A 49 24.39 -16.46 -26.41
CA ALA A 49 23.70 -17.36 -27.34
C ALA A 49 23.20 -18.64 -26.67
N GLY A 50 23.91 -19.14 -25.65
CA GLY A 50 23.50 -20.24 -24.78
C GLY A 50 22.85 -19.77 -23.48
N VAL A 51 22.90 -20.59 -22.45
CA VAL A 51 22.36 -20.31 -21.11
C VAL A 51 23.13 -19.14 -20.49
N GLY A 52 22.43 -18.29 -19.73
CA GLY A 52 23.09 -17.19 -19.01
C GLY A 52 24.07 -17.72 -17.96
N LEU A 53 23.52 -18.34 -16.92
CA LEU A 53 24.28 -18.99 -15.84
C LEU A 53 23.98 -20.49 -15.84
N ASP A 54 24.94 -21.28 -16.26
CA ASP A 54 24.78 -22.71 -16.44
C ASP A 54 25.50 -23.51 -15.36
N GLY A 55 24.73 -24.24 -14.56
CA GLY A 55 25.23 -25.17 -13.56
C GLY A 55 25.04 -26.64 -13.95
N TYR A 56 24.91 -26.96 -15.23
CA TYR A 56 24.74 -28.34 -15.71
C TYR A 56 25.90 -29.24 -15.26
N ASN A 57 25.57 -30.39 -14.66
CA ASN A 57 26.52 -31.36 -14.09
C ASN A 57 27.39 -30.89 -12.90
N THR A 58 27.07 -29.77 -12.23
CA THR A 58 27.77 -29.39 -10.98
C THR A 58 27.54 -30.41 -9.85
N ALA A 59 28.50 -30.55 -8.91
CA ALA A 59 28.24 -31.33 -7.69
C ALA A 59 27.31 -30.60 -6.69
N GLY A 60 26.98 -29.33 -6.95
CA GLY A 60 26.08 -28.49 -6.15
C GLY A 60 26.79 -27.54 -5.17
N ASN A 61 26.06 -27.10 -4.15
CA ASN A 61 26.46 -26.11 -3.14
C ASN A 61 26.87 -24.74 -3.72
N ASN A 62 26.38 -24.40 -4.91
CA ASN A 62 26.69 -23.10 -5.53
C ASN A 62 25.73 -22.01 -5.04
N SER A 63 26.22 -20.78 -4.99
CA SER A 63 25.43 -19.59 -4.66
C SER A 63 25.40 -18.63 -5.84
N TRP A 64 24.21 -18.28 -6.31
CA TRP A 64 23.97 -17.26 -7.32
C TRP A 64 23.16 -16.13 -6.70
N THR A 65 23.78 -14.99 -6.43
CA THR A 65 23.13 -13.90 -5.68
C THR A 65 23.30 -12.53 -6.31
N GLY A 66 22.21 -11.75 -6.42
CA GLY A 66 22.31 -10.35 -6.89
C GLY A 66 22.59 -10.17 -8.38
N ASN A 67 22.56 -11.24 -9.19
CA ASN A 67 22.87 -11.17 -10.61
C ASN A 67 21.67 -10.64 -11.42
N THR A 68 21.96 -9.94 -12.51
CA THR A 68 20.98 -9.61 -13.56
C THR A 68 21.20 -10.53 -14.75
N VAL A 69 20.20 -11.33 -15.12
CA VAL A 69 20.30 -12.35 -16.18
C VAL A 69 19.19 -12.11 -17.21
N THR A 70 19.54 -11.64 -18.40
CA THR A 70 18.54 -11.22 -19.40
C THR A 70 18.96 -11.44 -20.84
N GLY A 71 18.01 -11.69 -21.74
CA GLY A 71 18.27 -11.82 -23.18
C GLY A 71 19.08 -13.05 -23.60
N ASN A 72 19.39 -13.96 -22.67
CA ASN A 72 20.20 -15.15 -22.97
C ASN A 72 19.37 -16.24 -23.66
N GLY A 73 20.03 -17.14 -24.37
CA GLY A 73 19.43 -18.29 -25.04
C GLY A 73 18.97 -18.03 -26.49
N ALA A 74 19.45 -16.97 -27.12
CA ALA A 74 19.00 -16.52 -28.44
C ALA A 74 19.56 -17.31 -29.64
N GLY A 75 20.49 -18.24 -29.42
CA GLY A 75 21.23 -18.93 -30.49
C GLY A 75 20.33 -19.73 -31.45
N THR A 76 20.66 -19.72 -32.75
CA THR A 76 19.87 -20.36 -33.84
C THR A 76 19.89 -21.90 -33.82
N SER A 77 20.71 -22.49 -32.97
CA SER A 77 20.89 -23.94 -32.76
C SER A 77 20.53 -24.39 -31.34
N ALA A 78 20.11 -23.47 -30.47
CA ALA A 78 19.80 -23.76 -29.07
C ALA A 78 18.59 -24.71 -28.99
N GLY A 79 18.82 -25.89 -28.42
CA GLY A 79 17.72 -26.77 -28.00
C GLY A 79 16.94 -26.15 -26.83
N VAL A 80 15.76 -26.68 -26.50
CA VAL A 80 14.89 -26.15 -25.42
C VAL A 80 15.66 -25.97 -24.10
N GLY A 81 16.54 -26.92 -23.74
CA GLY A 81 17.37 -26.86 -22.53
C GLY A 81 18.56 -25.90 -22.55
N GLU A 82 18.87 -25.25 -23.68
CA GLU A 82 19.96 -24.26 -23.83
C GLU A 82 19.45 -22.81 -23.85
N THR A 83 18.14 -22.63 -23.66
CA THR A 83 17.50 -21.30 -23.76
C THR A 83 17.25 -20.62 -22.41
N ALA A 84 17.56 -21.29 -21.30
CA ALA A 84 17.27 -20.79 -19.96
C ALA A 84 18.15 -19.59 -19.56
N GLY A 85 17.61 -18.70 -18.72
CA GLY A 85 18.41 -17.70 -18.03
C GLY A 85 19.41 -18.35 -17.09
N MET A 86 18.92 -19.24 -16.23
CA MET A 86 19.73 -20.03 -15.30
C MET A 86 19.39 -21.51 -15.40
N ARG A 87 20.39 -22.37 -15.41
CA ARG A 87 20.22 -23.83 -15.39
C ARG A 87 20.90 -24.41 -14.16
N VAL A 88 20.22 -25.29 -13.45
CA VAL A 88 20.63 -25.74 -12.12
C VAL A 88 20.67 -27.26 -12.06
N PHE A 89 21.75 -27.80 -11.54
CA PHE A 89 21.94 -29.22 -11.24
C PHE A 89 22.62 -29.36 -9.86
N GLY A 90 22.65 -30.57 -9.30
CA GLY A 90 23.33 -30.85 -8.03
C GLY A 90 22.53 -30.44 -6.80
N ALA A 91 23.03 -30.79 -5.61
CA ALA A 91 22.34 -30.56 -4.35
C ALA A 91 22.76 -29.25 -3.66
N GLY A 92 21.89 -28.66 -2.84
CA GLY A 92 22.29 -27.62 -1.87
C GLY A 92 22.60 -26.25 -2.47
N ASN A 93 22.14 -25.98 -3.70
CA ASN A 93 22.35 -24.69 -4.34
C ASN A 93 21.46 -23.60 -3.71
N THR A 94 21.92 -22.35 -3.78
CA THR A 94 21.17 -21.16 -3.37
C THR A 94 21.10 -20.17 -4.53
N ILE A 95 19.89 -19.73 -4.88
CA ILE A 95 19.62 -18.72 -5.90
C ILE A 95 18.84 -17.63 -5.19
N SER A 96 19.43 -16.45 -4.99
CA SER A 96 18.76 -15.40 -4.24
C SER A 96 18.94 -14.00 -4.80
N GLN A 97 17.92 -13.14 -4.67
CA GLN A 97 18.05 -11.71 -4.99
C GLN A 97 18.49 -11.44 -6.45
N ASN A 98 18.24 -12.35 -7.38
CA ASN A 98 18.58 -12.16 -8.80
C ASN A 98 17.41 -11.49 -9.55
N LEU A 99 17.75 -10.75 -10.61
CA LEU A 99 16.82 -10.19 -11.57
C LEU A 99 16.92 -10.98 -12.89
N ILE A 100 15.90 -11.78 -13.21
CA ILE A 100 15.94 -12.77 -14.30
C ILE A 100 14.75 -12.53 -15.23
N TYR A 101 15.00 -11.93 -16.39
CA TYR A 101 13.92 -11.49 -17.26
C TYR A 101 14.27 -11.52 -18.74
N LYS A 102 13.27 -11.69 -19.61
CA LYS A 102 13.44 -11.69 -21.08
C LYS A 102 14.48 -12.68 -21.61
N ASN A 103 14.76 -13.76 -20.90
CA ASN A 103 15.51 -14.88 -21.46
C ASN A 103 14.59 -15.65 -22.41
N TYR A 104 15.19 -16.32 -23.40
CA TYR A 104 14.44 -16.94 -24.49
C TYR A 104 13.64 -18.17 -24.04
N GLY A 105 14.14 -18.91 -23.06
CA GLY A 105 13.48 -20.03 -22.38
C GLY A 105 13.10 -19.71 -20.94
N ALA A 106 13.08 -20.73 -20.08
CA ALA A 106 12.78 -20.57 -18.65
C ALA A 106 13.68 -19.51 -17.98
N GLY A 107 13.15 -18.81 -16.98
CA GLY A 107 13.99 -17.95 -16.14
C GLY A 107 15.00 -18.78 -15.34
N ILE A 108 14.50 -19.74 -14.56
CA ILE A 108 15.31 -20.72 -13.82
C ILE A 108 14.85 -22.11 -14.22
N MET A 109 15.77 -22.97 -14.65
CA MET A 109 15.53 -24.35 -15.01
C MET A 109 16.22 -25.27 -14.00
N LEU A 110 15.43 -26.04 -13.25
CA LEU A 110 15.92 -27.12 -12.39
C LEU A 110 15.96 -28.41 -13.20
N THR A 111 17.17 -28.89 -13.49
CA THR A 111 17.38 -30.10 -14.29
C THR A 111 17.26 -31.38 -13.44
N PRO A 112 17.07 -32.56 -14.07
CA PRO A 112 16.98 -33.82 -13.36
C PRO A 112 18.29 -34.14 -12.62
N GLY A 113 18.32 -33.88 -11.31
CA GLY A 113 19.52 -33.97 -10.47
C GLY A 113 19.67 -32.80 -9.49
N ALA A 114 18.98 -31.69 -9.74
CA ALA A 114 18.84 -30.60 -8.77
C ALA A 114 18.09 -31.10 -7.53
N ARG A 115 18.69 -30.98 -6.34
CA ARG A 115 18.09 -31.38 -5.05
C ARG A 115 18.33 -30.28 -4.02
N THR A 116 17.40 -30.10 -3.08
CA THR A 116 17.56 -29.14 -1.96
C THR A 116 17.99 -27.72 -2.40
N THR A 117 17.55 -27.25 -3.58
CA THR A 117 17.85 -25.90 -4.09
C THR A 117 16.94 -24.87 -3.46
N THR A 118 17.53 -23.87 -2.80
CA THR A 118 16.81 -22.72 -2.27
C THR A 118 16.73 -21.61 -3.31
N ILE A 119 15.53 -21.26 -3.75
CA ILE A 119 15.24 -20.10 -4.60
C ILE A 119 14.47 -19.10 -3.73
N SER A 120 15.01 -17.89 -3.52
CA SER A 120 14.39 -16.91 -2.63
C SER A 120 14.62 -15.47 -3.11
N GLN A 121 13.60 -14.62 -3.01
CA GLN A 121 13.69 -13.19 -3.35
C GLN A 121 14.19 -12.90 -4.79
N ASN A 122 13.99 -13.81 -5.74
CA ASN A 122 14.34 -13.57 -7.14
C ASN A 122 13.17 -12.93 -7.87
N MET A 123 13.45 -11.90 -8.66
CA MET A 123 12.49 -11.36 -9.61
C MET A 123 12.65 -12.13 -10.91
N VAL A 124 11.66 -12.96 -11.25
CA VAL A 124 11.63 -13.74 -12.48
C VAL A 124 10.42 -13.30 -13.27
N TYR A 125 10.59 -12.67 -14.43
CA TYR A 125 9.45 -12.20 -15.21
C TYR A 125 9.74 -12.06 -16.70
N GLY A 126 8.73 -12.26 -17.53
CA GLY A 126 8.82 -12.02 -18.98
C GLY A 126 9.86 -12.87 -19.71
N ASN A 127 10.27 -14.03 -19.16
CA ASN A 127 11.07 -15.01 -19.90
C ASN A 127 10.19 -15.88 -20.79
N GLY A 128 10.79 -16.77 -21.57
CA GLY A 128 10.13 -17.63 -22.56
C GLY A 128 9.67 -16.91 -23.82
N SER A 129 10.29 -15.77 -24.13
CA SER A 129 10.04 -15.02 -25.35
C SER A 129 10.79 -15.67 -26.52
N VAL A 130 10.16 -16.60 -27.23
CA VAL A 130 10.73 -17.21 -28.45
C VAL A 130 10.28 -16.43 -29.69
N PRO A 131 11.19 -15.82 -30.49
CA PRO A 131 10.88 -15.44 -31.86
C PRO A 131 10.65 -16.69 -32.70
N ALA A 132 9.64 -16.67 -33.58
CA ALA A 132 9.19 -17.80 -34.41
C ALA A 132 10.27 -18.52 -35.27
N ALA A 133 11.51 -18.03 -35.30
CA ALA A 133 12.63 -18.57 -36.07
C ALA A 133 13.28 -19.82 -35.45
N ASN A 134 13.09 -20.11 -34.15
CA ASN A 134 13.62 -21.30 -33.48
C ASN A 134 12.51 -22.36 -33.25
N LYS A 135 12.22 -23.15 -34.29
CA LYS A 135 11.45 -24.41 -34.27
C LYS A 135 10.24 -24.49 -33.30
N GLY A 136 9.24 -23.65 -33.52
CA GLY A 136 7.84 -24.10 -33.51
C GLY A 136 7.07 -24.26 -32.19
N ALA A 137 7.63 -23.97 -31.02
CA ALA A 137 6.85 -23.85 -29.80
C ALA A 137 7.22 -22.57 -29.06
N ALA A 138 6.23 -21.69 -28.82
CA ALA A 138 6.35 -20.73 -27.72
C ALA A 138 6.63 -21.57 -26.47
N SER A 139 7.78 -21.43 -25.83
CA SER A 139 8.20 -22.43 -24.83
C SER A 139 7.23 -22.52 -23.65
N GLY A 140 6.45 -21.45 -23.34
CA GLY A 140 5.47 -21.48 -22.26
C GLY A 140 6.07 -21.66 -20.86
N GLU A 141 7.39 -21.88 -20.78
CA GLU A 141 8.25 -22.00 -19.62
C GLU A 141 8.80 -20.61 -19.29
N LEU A 142 8.18 -19.93 -18.34
CA LEU A 142 8.44 -18.49 -18.16
C LEU A 142 9.13 -18.18 -16.82
N GLY A 143 8.83 -18.95 -15.78
CA GLY A 143 9.29 -18.69 -14.42
C GLY A 143 10.41 -19.64 -13.99
N ILE A 144 10.08 -20.42 -12.95
CA ILE A 144 10.88 -21.56 -12.48
C ILE A 144 10.30 -22.79 -13.17
N ASP A 145 11.11 -23.46 -13.97
CA ASP A 145 10.80 -24.71 -14.65
C ASP A 145 11.48 -25.87 -13.92
N VAL A 146 10.74 -26.94 -13.65
CA VAL A 146 11.20 -28.11 -12.90
C VAL A 146 11.13 -29.35 -13.80
N LEU A 147 12.25 -29.67 -14.43
CA LEU A 147 12.35 -30.82 -15.32
C LEU A 147 12.50 -32.12 -14.50
N GLY A 148 11.44 -32.93 -14.47
CA GLY A 148 11.51 -34.32 -13.99
C GLY A 148 12.23 -35.24 -14.99
N THR A 149 12.87 -36.31 -14.51
CA THR A 149 13.47 -37.32 -15.41
C THR A 149 12.42 -37.96 -16.32
N ASN A 150 12.68 -37.95 -17.64
CA ASN A 150 12.08 -38.76 -18.71
C ASN A 150 10.72 -38.34 -19.32
N ASP A 151 10.42 -37.05 -19.46
CA ASP A 151 9.26 -36.68 -20.29
C ASP A 151 9.46 -35.42 -21.15
N ASN A 152 10.59 -35.38 -21.85
CA ASN A 152 10.74 -34.54 -23.05
C ASN A 152 10.32 -35.29 -24.33
N SER A 153 9.65 -36.44 -24.21
CA SER A 153 8.98 -37.07 -25.36
C SER A 153 7.62 -36.42 -25.57
N SER A 154 7.61 -35.38 -26.41
CA SER A 154 6.42 -34.86 -27.09
C SER A 154 5.22 -34.56 -26.21
N THR A 155 4.98 -33.27 -25.99
CA THR A 155 3.63 -32.68 -26.06
C THR A 155 2.52 -33.57 -25.49
N GLY A 156 2.25 -33.46 -24.19
CA GLY A 156 0.85 -33.27 -23.85
C GLY A 156 0.37 -32.09 -24.71
N THR A 157 -0.69 -32.28 -25.48
CA THR A 157 -1.34 -31.26 -26.31
C THR A 157 -1.99 -30.14 -25.48
N SER A 158 -1.36 -29.75 -24.37
CA SER A 158 -1.91 -28.89 -23.35
C SER A 158 -0.90 -27.81 -22.98
N THR A 159 -1.24 -26.58 -23.34
CA THR A 159 -0.48 -25.32 -23.25
C THR A 159 -0.22 -24.81 -21.82
N TYR A 160 0.13 -25.64 -20.84
CA TYR A 160 0.13 -25.19 -19.44
C TYR A 160 1.29 -25.72 -18.59
N VAL A 161 1.72 -24.83 -17.68
CA VAL A 161 2.20 -25.10 -16.32
C VAL A 161 1.75 -26.47 -15.88
N THR A 162 2.70 -27.33 -15.50
CA THR A 162 2.53 -28.75 -15.22
C THR A 162 1.21 -29.04 -14.48
N LEU A 163 0.20 -29.41 -15.27
CA LEU A 163 -1.02 -30.10 -14.89
C LEU A 163 -0.69 -31.23 -13.93
N ASN A 164 -0.71 -31.03 -12.62
CA ASN A 164 -0.47 -32.13 -11.70
C ASN A 164 -1.49 -33.24 -11.96
N SER A 165 -1.00 -34.42 -12.29
CA SER A 165 -1.86 -35.60 -12.37
C SER A 165 -2.38 -35.92 -10.97
N THR A 166 -3.57 -36.51 -10.89
CA THR A 166 -4.31 -36.80 -9.66
C THR A 166 -3.65 -37.84 -8.75
N THR A 167 -2.41 -38.24 -9.02
CA THR A 167 -1.67 -39.22 -8.23
C THR A 167 -0.45 -38.56 -7.59
N THR A 168 -0.54 -38.38 -6.28
CA THR A 168 0.50 -37.89 -5.36
C THR A 168 1.75 -38.79 -5.37
N ALA A 169 2.56 -38.74 -6.42
CA ALA A 169 3.95 -39.26 -6.44
C ALA A 169 4.65 -38.92 -7.77
N GLY A 170 4.85 -37.63 -8.08
CA GLY A 170 5.97 -37.26 -8.96
C GLY A 170 7.28 -37.53 -8.22
N ALA A 171 8.34 -37.97 -8.91
CA ALA A 171 9.61 -38.42 -8.34
C ALA A 171 10.37 -37.40 -7.44
N ASN A 172 9.80 -36.21 -7.19
CA ASN A 172 10.30 -35.18 -6.29
C ASN A 172 9.30 -34.74 -5.17
N SER A 173 8.13 -35.37 -4.99
CA SER A 173 7.12 -34.93 -3.98
C SER A 173 6.72 -33.44 -4.09
N LEU A 174 6.87 -32.85 -5.28
CA LEU A 174 6.61 -31.44 -5.56
C LEU A 174 5.14 -31.23 -5.97
N ILE A 175 4.27 -31.16 -4.97
CA ILE A 175 3.01 -30.40 -5.06
C ILE A 175 2.92 -29.56 -3.78
N ASN A 176 3.57 -28.38 -3.78
CA ASN A 176 3.68 -27.55 -2.59
C ASN A 176 3.80 -26.05 -2.93
N TYR A 177 3.27 -25.57 -4.07
CA TYR A 177 3.12 -24.12 -4.21
C TYR A 177 2.08 -23.63 -3.20
N PRO A 178 2.26 -22.44 -2.61
CA PRO A 178 1.27 -21.86 -1.73
C PRO A 178 0.01 -21.51 -2.53
N ILE A 179 -1.14 -21.66 -1.91
CA ILE A 179 -2.43 -21.30 -2.51
C ILE A 179 -2.78 -19.90 -2.02
N LEU A 180 -2.81 -18.93 -2.92
CA LEU A 180 -3.35 -17.60 -2.60
C LEU A 180 -4.88 -17.62 -2.74
N LYS A 181 -5.60 -17.23 -1.69
CA LYS A 181 -7.07 -17.19 -1.67
C LYS A 181 -7.60 -15.78 -1.88
N THR A 182 -7.06 -14.83 -1.13
CA THR A 182 -7.50 -13.43 -1.17
C THR A 182 -6.31 -12.50 -0.99
N ALA A 183 -6.29 -11.41 -1.75
CA ALA A 183 -5.42 -10.28 -1.51
C ALA A 183 -6.27 -9.02 -1.39
N THR A 184 -6.12 -8.32 -0.27
CA THR A 184 -6.97 -7.19 0.07
C THR A 184 -6.13 -6.03 0.57
N LEU A 185 -6.22 -4.90 -0.12
CA LEU A 185 -5.63 -3.64 0.29
C LEU A 185 -6.66 -2.80 1.05
N GLN A 186 -6.36 -2.47 2.31
CA GLN A 186 -7.16 -1.58 3.14
C GLN A 186 -6.24 -0.60 3.86
N GLY A 187 -6.47 0.69 3.66
CA GLY A 187 -5.60 1.76 4.13
C GLY A 187 -4.18 1.55 3.62
N THR A 188 -3.24 1.48 4.55
CA THR A 188 -1.82 1.24 4.29
C THR A 188 -1.41 -0.23 4.41
N THR A 189 -2.36 -1.17 4.49
CA THR A 189 -2.04 -2.59 4.71
C THR A 189 -2.58 -3.47 3.60
N LEU A 190 -1.69 -4.21 2.94
CA LEU A 190 -2.02 -5.33 2.07
C LEU A 190 -2.08 -6.60 2.90
N THR A 191 -3.26 -7.23 2.98
CA THR A 191 -3.45 -8.52 3.65
C THR A 191 -3.65 -9.62 2.61
N VAL A 192 -2.76 -10.60 2.61
CA VAL A 192 -2.85 -11.79 1.77
C VAL A 192 -3.13 -13.01 2.64
N ARG A 193 -4.11 -13.82 2.22
CA ARG A 193 -4.48 -15.06 2.91
C ARG A 193 -4.37 -16.22 1.95
N GLY A 194 -3.93 -17.35 2.47
CA GLY A 194 -3.72 -18.54 1.66
C GLY A 194 -3.61 -19.83 2.47
N LEU A 195 -3.30 -20.92 1.78
CA LEU A 195 -2.93 -22.21 2.37
C LEU A 195 -1.51 -22.57 1.94
N VAL A 196 -0.74 -23.17 2.84
CA VAL A 196 0.57 -23.73 2.51
C VAL A 196 0.84 -24.94 3.39
N THR A 197 1.71 -25.85 2.95
CA THR A 197 2.25 -26.90 3.81
C THR A 197 3.01 -26.29 4.99
N THR A 198 2.91 -26.88 6.18
CA THR A 198 3.61 -26.37 7.38
C THR A 198 5.13 -26.42 7.20
N GLY A 199 5.84 -25.49 7.84
CA GLY A 199 7.30 -25.39 7.84
C GLY A 199 7.86 -24.71 6.59
N ARG A 200 7.04 -23.95 5.87
CA ARG A 200 7.42 -23.27 4.63
C ARG A 200 7.53 -21.76 4.83
N THR A 201 8.52 -21.16 4.20
CA THR A 201 8.58 -19.71 3.99
C THR A 201 7.80 -19.38 2.72
N VAL A 202 6.72 -18.61 2.84
CA VAL A 202 5.95 -18.11 1.71
C VAL A 202 6.50 -16.74 1.33
N GLU A 203 6.89 -16.56 0.07
CA GLU A 203 7.36 -15.29 -0.47
C GLU A 203 6.33 -14.75 -1.47
N LEU A 204 6.00 -13.47 -1.37
CA LEU A 204 4.95 -12.83 -2.16
C LEU A 204 5.54 -11.88 -3.17
N PHE A 205 4.97 -11.87 -4.38
CA PHE A 205 5.42 -11.04 -5.48
C PHE A 205 4.25 -10.35 -6.19
N LEU A 206 4.49 -9.16 -6.75
CA LEU A 206 3.70 -8.67 -7.88
C LEU A 206 3.87 -9.64 -9.04
N ALA A 207 2.78 -10.01 -9.70
CA ALA A 207 2.78 -10.96 -10.79
C ALA A 207 2.84 -10.26 -12.15
N THR A 208 3.65 -10.79 -13.07
CA THR A 208 3.50 -10.53 -14.50
C THR A 208 2.70 -11.66 -15.12
N PRO A 209 1.49 -11.40 -15.65
CA PRO A 209 0.73 -12.41 -16.37
C PRO A 209 1.54 -12.95 -17.57
N ASN A 210 1.68 -14.27 -17.67
CA ASN A 210 2.02 -14.99 -18.91
C ASN A 210 1.39 -14.37 -20.20
N ALA A 211 2.20 -14.17 -21.24
CA ALA A 211 1.78 -13.64 -22.53
C ALA A 211 1.01 -14.65 -23.41
N VAL A 212 1.04 -15.95 -23.07
CA VAL A 212 0.34 -17.01 -23.79
C VAL A 212 -1.13 -17.00 -23.40
N ALA A 213 -1.97 -16.55 -24.33
CA ALA A 213 -3.42 -16.61 -24.19
C ALA A 213 -3.86 -18.08 -24.19
N SER A 214 -4.20 -18.61 -23.02
CA SER A 214 -5.07 -19.78 -22.95
C SER A 214 -6.48 -19.38 -23.43
N PRO A 215 -7.01 -19.97 -24.51
CA PRO A 215 -8.28 -19.52 -25.09
C PRO A 215 -9.52 -19.88 -24.24
N ALA A 216 -9.38 -20.63 -23.14
CA ALA A 216 -10.53 -21.20 -22.42
C ALA A 216 -10.64 -20.82 -20.93
N THR A 217 -9.57 -20.43 -20.23
CA THR A 217 -9.60 -20.25 -18.76
C THR A 217 -8.94 -18.99 -18.22
N GLY A 218 -8.40 -18.14 -19.10
CA GLY A 218 -7.66 -16.95 -18.66
C GLY A 218 -6.33 -17.31 -18.01
N ASN A 219 -5.43 -16.33 -17.98
CA ASN A 219 -4.08 -16.57 -17.51
C ASN A 219 -3.98 -16.56 -15.97
N SER A 220 -4.06 -17.74 -15.38
CA SER A 220 -4.13 -17.92 -13.93
C SER A 220 -2.76 -18.09 -13.25
N PHE A 221 -1.64 -18.11 -13.99
CA PHE A 221 -0.28 -18.15 -13.42
C PHE A 221 0.55 -16.96 -13.88
N GLY A 222 1.26 -16.36 -12.94
CA GLY A 222 2.15 -15.24 -13.17
C GLY A 222 3.52 -15.53 -12.60
N GLN A 223 4.52 -14.90 -13.21
CA GLN A 223 5.88 -14.94 -12.68
C GLN A 223 6.06 -13.77 -11.70
N GLY A 224 6.91 -13.92 -10.70
CA GLY A 224 7.16 -12.87 -9.69
C GLY A 224 8.03 -11.75 -10.24
N SER A 225 7.44 -10.62 -10.60
CA SER A 225 8.16 -9.46 -11.15
C SER A 225 8.73 -8.51 -10.11
N SER A 226 8.19 -8.51 -8.90
CA SER A 226 8.69 -7.68 -7.81
C SER A 226 8.38 -8.32 -6.46
N TYR A 227 9.40 -8.54 -5.63
CA TYR A 227 9.23 -9.10 -4.29
C TYR A 227 8.60 -8.09 -3.33
N LEU A 228 7.59 -8.52 -2.58
CA LEU A 228 6.84 -7.68 -1.64
C LEU A 228 7.13 -8.02 -0.18
N GLY A 229 7.45 -9.28 0.14
CA GLY A 229 7.65 -9.73 1.51
C GLY A 229 7.47 -11.23 1.67
N SER A 230 7.65 -11.72 2.89
CA SER A 230 7.53 -13.15 3.20
C SER A 230 7.02 -13.43 4.60
N VAL A 231 6.57 -14.67 4.83
CA VAL A 231 6.17 -15.19 6.14
C VAL A 231 6.60 -16.63 6.30
N VAL A 232 7.14 -16.99 7.47
CA VAL A 232 7.40 -18.38 7.83
C VAL A 232 6.16 -18.97 8.48
N VAL A 233 5.63 -20.05 7.90
CA VAL A 233 4.41 -20.70 8.38
C VAL A 233 4.76 -21.89 9.25
N THR A 234 4.72 -21.68 10.56
CA THR A 234 5.11 -22.69 11.57
C THR A 234 3.94 -23.45 12.18
N ARG A 235 2.70 -23.05 11.88
CA ARG A 235 1.50 -23.58 12.53
C ARG A 235 1.13 -24.98 12.02
N THR A 236 0.70 -25.87 12.91
CA THR A 236 0.37 -27.28 12.62
C THR A 236 -1.08 -27.67 12.95
N ASP A 237 -1.81 -26.84 13.69
CA ASP A 237 -3.10 -27.16 14.34
C ASP A 237 -4.35 -27.05 13.44
N SER A 238 -4.20 -26.55 12.20
CA SER A 238 -5.32 -26.11 11.36
C SER A 238 -5.23 -26.65 9.93
N VAL A 239 -4.99 -27.96 9.81
CA VAL A 239 -4.84 -28.63 8.51
C VAL A 239 -6.18 -28.65 7.78
N THR A 240 -6.21 -28.04 6.60
CA THR A 240 -7.36 -28.01 5.71
C THR A 240 -7.06 -28.90 4.50
N SER A 241 -7.89 -29.92 4.27
CA SER A 241 -7.89 -30.66 3.01
C SER A 241 -8.50 -29.79 1.91
N TYR A 242 -7.82 -29.69 0.78
CA TYR A 242 -8.34 -29.04 -0.42
C TYR A 242 -8.42 -30.06 -1.55
N GLY A 243 -9.46 -29.93 -2.37
CA GLY A 243 -9.65 -30.74 -3.57
C GLY A 243 -9.60 -29.89 -4.83
N PRO A 244 -9.64 -30.50 -6.03
CA PRO A 244 -9.56 -29.78 -7.31
C PRO A 244 -10.68 -28.74 -7.51
N ALA A 245 -11.80 -28.86 -6.79
CA ALA A 245 -12.93 -27.93 -6.82
C ALA A 245 -13.00 -26.98 -5.59
N ALA A 246 -12.05 -27.04 -4.66
CA ALA A 246 -12.17 -26.36 -3.35
C ALA A 246 -11.83 -24.86 -3.38
N ILE A 247 -11.48 -24.29 -4.54
CA ILE A 247 -11.09 -22.89 -4.68
C ILE A 247 -11.94 -22.23 -5.78
N ASN A 248 -13.21 -22.01 -5.46
CA ASN A 248 -14.24 -21.43 -6.33
C ASN A 248 -14.07 -19.92 -6.61
N ASN A 249 -12.96 -19.46 -7.21
CA ASN A 249 -12.94 -18.12 -7.81
C ASN A 249 -12.10 -17.96 -9.08
N THR A 250 -11.32 -18.96 -9.45
CA THR A 250 -10.60 -19.05 -10.72
C THR A 250 -10.90 -20.45 -11.23
N ASN A 251 -11.23 -20.62 -12.51
CA ASN A 251 -11.56 -21.92 -13.12
C ASN A 251 -10.34 -22.86 -13.20
N PHE A 252 -9.59 -23.00 -12.10
CA PHE A 252 -8.26 -23.56 -12.02
C PHE A 252 -8.20 -24.67 -10.96
N ALA A 253 -7.91 -25.90 -11.40
CA ALA A 253 -7.78 -27.06 -10.52
C ALA A 253 -6.36 -27.16 -9.95
N GLN A 254 -6.15 -26.67 -8.72
CA GLN A 254 -4.85 -26.68 -8.00
C GLN A 254 -4.46 -28.06 -7.42
N GLY A 255 -5.03 -29.15 -7.96
CA GLY A 255 -4.92 -30.49 -7.38
C GLY A 255 -5.63 -30.65 -6.04
N SER A 256 -5.34 -31.75 -5.35
CA SER A 256 -5.79 -32.01 -3.98
C SER A 256 -4.61 -32.16 -3.03
N GLY A 257 -4.80 -31.81 -1.76
CA GLY A 257 -3.74 -31.89 -0.75
C GLY A 257 -4.20 -31.41 0.61
N THR A 258 -3.24 -31.17 1.50
CA THR A 258 -3.47 -30.65 2.86
C THR A 258 -2.54 -29.47 3.12
N GLY A 259 -3.07 -28.39 3.68
CA GLY A 259 -2.27 -27.21 4.04
C GLY A 259 -2.84 -26.50 5.27
N VAL A 260 -2.01 -25.69 5.92
CA VAL A 260 -2.42 -24.81 7.01
C VAL A 260 -2.65 -23.40 6.47
N PRO A 261 -3.62 -22.64 7.01
CA PRO A 261 -3.85 -21.28 6.56
C PRO A 261 -2.77 -20.34 7.09
N PHE A 262 -2.38 -19.40 6.25
CA PHE A 262 -1.46 -18.33 6.59
C PHE A 262 -2.10 -16.95 6.31
N VAL A 263 -1.59 -15.95 7.01
CA VAL A 263 -1.89 -14.53 6.78
C VAL A 263 -0.57 -13.81 6.68
N LEU A 264 -0.34 -13.10 5.57
CA LEU A 264 0.78 -12.19 5.39
C LEU A 264 0.21 -10.78 5.31
N GLN A 265 0.70 -9.89 6.19
CA GLN A 265 0.35 -8.47 6.17
C GLN A 265 1.60 -7.68 5.77
N ILE A 266 1.45 -6.82 4.77
CA ILE A 266 2.50 -5.97 4.25
C ILE A 266 2.08 -4.53 4.42
N SER A 267 2.94 -3.75 5.07
CA SER A 267 2.77 -2.32 5.23
C SER A 267 3.15 -1.63 3.92
N LEU A 268 2.26 -0.88 3.30
CA LEU A 268 2.56 -0.10 2.08
C LEU A 268 3.77 0.83 2.28
N PRO A 269 3.96 1.48 3.44
CA PRO A 269 5.18 2.22 3.74
C PRO A 269 6.48 1.42 3.63
N SER A 270 6.47 0.10 3.81
CA SER A 270 7.66 -0.74 3.62
C SER A 270 7.92 -1.10 2.15
N LEU A 271 7.05 -0.70 1.23
CA LEU A 271 7.17 -0.95 -0.20
C LEU A 271 7.76 0.27 -0.94
N THR A 272 8.34 0.02 -2.11
CA THR A 272 8.84 1.08 -2.99
C THR A 272 7.68 1.89 -3.60
N ALA A 273 7.96 3.11 -4.08
CA ALA A 273 6.94 3.95 -4.72
C ALA A 273 6.25 3.22 -5.89
N VAL A 274 7.02 2.59 -6.78
CA VAL A 274 6.51 1.83 -7.93
C VAL A 274 5.59 0.69 -7.50
N GLN A 275 5.94 -0.05 -6.45
CA GLN A 275 5.09 -1.13 -5.92
C GLN A 275 3.77 -0.58 -5.37
N ARG A 276 3.81 0.54 -4.65
CA ARG A 276 2.60 1.20 -4.14
C ARG A 276 1.70 1.68 -5.28
N ASP A 277 2.28 2.24 -6.33
CA ASP A 277 1.53 2.75 -7.49
C ASP A 277 0.83 1.62 -8.24
N ILE A 278 1.51 0.49 -8.45
CA ILE A 278 0.91 -0.71 -9.06
C ILE A 278 -0.26 -1.22 -8.22
N LEU A 279 -0.08 -1.32 -6.89
CA LEU A 279 -1.15 -1.76 -5.98
C LEU A 279 -2.33 -0.78 -5.94
N ALA A 280 -2.06 0.53 -6.05
CA ALA A 280 -3.08 1.58 -6.00
C ALA A 280 -3.86 1.75 -7.31
N ALA A 281 -3.25 1.46 -8.46
CA ALA A 281 -3.90 1.58 -9.77
C ALA A 281 -5.09 0.62 -9.97
N GLY A 282 -5.21 -0.40 -9.10
CA GLY A 282 -6.23 -1.44 -9.20
C GLY A 282 -5.87 -2.50 -10.26
N GLY A 283 -6.38 -3.73 -10.08
CA GLY A 283 -6.13 -4.83 -11.01
C GLY A 283 -4.74 -5.48 -10.90
N ALA A 284 -3.92 -5.07 -9.92
CA ALA A 284 -2.67 -5.76 -9.60
C ALA A 284 -2.95 -7.24 -9.29
N LEU A 285 -2.09 -8.12 -9.81
CA LEU A 285 -2.11 -9.54 -9.52
C LEU A 285 -0.91 -9.89 -8.64
N LEU A 286 -1.12 -10.80 -7.70
CA LEU A 286 -0.05 -11.33 -6.85
C LEU A 286 0.16 -12.82 -7.12
N THR A 287 1.41 -13.25 -7.01
CA THR A 287 1.82 -14.65 -7.01
C THR A 287 2.78 -14.90 -5.84
N SER A 288 3.13 -16.16 -5.58
CA SER A 288 4.00 -16.52 -4.47
C SER A 288 4.75 -17.82 -4.70
N THR A 289 5.88 -17.99 -4.00
CA THR A 289 6.62 -19.26 -3.89
C THR A 289 6.56 -19.75 -2.44
N ALA A 290 6.82 -21.05 -2.23
CA ALA A 290 7.02 -21.63 -0.92
C ALA A 290 8.34 -22.39 -0.87
N THR A 291 9.19 -22.02 0.08
CA THR A 291 10.53 -22.55 0.26
C THR A 291 10.63 -23.36 1.53
N ALA A 292 11.22 -24.56 1.47
CA ALA A 292 11.57 -25.38 2.63
C ALA A 292 13.07 -25.64 2.66
N ALA A 293 13.69 -25.48 3.84
CA ALA A 293 15.14 -25.62 4.03
C ALA A 293 15.72 -26.95 3.52
N SER A 294 14.94 -28.04 3.51
CA SER A 294 15.38 -29.38 3.10
C SER A 294 14.70 -29.92 1.84
N LEU A 295 13.76 -29.18 1.23
CA LEU A 295 12.95 -29.65 0.09
C LEU A 295 13.00 -28.70 -1.10
N GLY A 296 13.68 -27.55 -0.95
CA GLY A 296 13.81 -26.53 -1.99
C GLY A 296 12.56 -25.66 -2.14
N THR A 297 12.52 -24.92 -3.25
CA THR A 297 11.46 -23.94 -3.55
C THR A 297 10.45 -24.48 -4.56
N SER A 298 9.17 -24.16 -4.34
CA SER A 298 8.09 -24.46 -5.28
C SER A 298 8.19 -23.62 -6.56
N GLU A 299 7.43 -24.02 -7.59
CA GLU A 299 7.04 -23.09 -8.66
C GLU A 299 6.20 -21.92 -8.10
N PHE A 300 5.95 -20.92 -8.94
CA PHE A 300 5.04 -19.81 -8.64
C PHE A 300 3.59 -20.29 -8.52
N SER A 301 2.86 -19.74 -7.55
CA SER A 301 1.44 -19.99 -7.34
C SER A 301 0.59 -19.43 -8.46
N GLY A 302 -0.68 -19.85 -8.48
CA GLY A 302 -1.70 -19.13 -9.20
C GLY A 302 -1.81 -17.67 -8.74
N ASN A 303 -2.30 -16.82 -9.63
CA ASN A 303 -2.48 -15.40 -9.40
C ASN A 303 -3.72 -15.13 -8.56
N VAL A 304 -3.64 -14.15 -7.66
CA VAL A 304 -4.80 -13.57 -6.99
C VAL A 304 -4.88 -12.08 -7.30
N ALA A 305 -6.07 -11.59 -7.64
CA ALA A 305 -6.29 -10.17 -7.83
C ALA A 305 -6.28 -9.43 -6.48
N VAL A 306 -5.59 -8.29 -6.44
CA VAL A 306 -5.67 -7.36 -5.32
C VAL A 306 -6.98 -6.62 -5.41
N THR A 307 -7.79 -6.76 -4.36
CA THR A 307 -9.04 -6.02 -4.18
C THR A 307 -8.80 -4.90 -3.18
N THR A 308 -9.32 -3.71 -3.44
CA THR A 308 -9.30 -2.61 -2.47
C THR A 308 -10.56 -2.64 -1.61
N ARG A 309 -10.44 -2.18 -0.37
CA ARG A 309 -11.58 -1.96 0.52
C ARG A 309 -11.56 -0.52 1.03
N PRO A 310 -12.73 0.07 1.31
CA PRO A 310 -12.80 1.32 2.02
C PRO A 310 -12.12 1.19 3.38
N THR A 311 -11.59 2.30 3.88
CA THR A 311 -10.94 2.41 5.18
C THR A 311 -11.71 3.40 6.01
N ALA A 312 -12.10 3.04 7.23
CA ALA A 312 -12.69 3.96 8.19
C ALA A 312 -11.63 4.42 9.19
N TYR A 313 -11.66 5.70 9.54
CA TYR A 313 -10.72 6.36 10.45
C TYR A 313 -11.43 6.73 11.75
N ASN A 314 -10.69 6.73 12.86
CA ASN A 314 -11.25 7.24 14.11
C ASN A 314 -11.53 8.73 13.98
N VAL A 315 -12.63 9.18 14.57
CA VAL A 315 -13.03 10.60 14.55
C VAL A 315 -13.31 11.04 15.97
N THR A 316 -12.94 12.27 16.29
CA THR A 316 -13.25 12.89 17.58
C THR A 316 -14.15 14.09 17.34
N ASN A 317 -15.31 14.10 17.98
CA ASN A 317 -16.24 15.22 18.02
C ASN A 317 -15.62 16.39 18.78
N GLN A 318 -16.10 17.59 18.49
CA GLN A 318 -16.01 18.72 19.41
C GLN A 318 -16.60 18.35 20.78
N LYS A 319 -16.18 19.07 21.82
CA LYS A 319 -16.69 18.80 23.17
C LYS A 319 -18.18 19.13 23.19
N VAL A 320 -18.96 18.33 23.91
CA VAL A 320 -20.41 18.55 24.13
C VAL A 320 -20.70 18.65 25.62
N ALA A 321 -21.71 19.44 25.99
CA ALA A 321 -22.14 19.55 27.37
C ALA A 321 -22.83 18.26 27.85
N ALA A 322 -22.66 17.94 29.13
CA ALA A 322 -23.43 16.93 29.82
C ALA A 322 -24.93 17.26 29.74
N GLY A 323 -25.72 16.32 29.25
CA GLY A 323 -27.15 16.51 29.06
C GLY A 323 -27.88 16.66 30.39
N THR A 324 -28.94 17.47 30.37
CA THR A 324 -30.01 17.44 31.38
C THR A 324 -31.19 16.62 30.82
N SER A 325 -32.22 16.37 31.63
CA SER A 325 -33.43 15.68 31.16
C SER A 325 -34.05 16.39 29.94
N THR A 326 -33.97 17.71 29.88
CA THR A 326 -34.55 18.55 28.82
C THR A 326 -33.58 18.93 27.70
N SER A 327 -32.29 18.63 27.80
CA SER A 327 -31.32 18.99 26.76
C SER A 327 -31.68 18.34 25.42
N PRO A 328 -31.66 19.10 24.31
CA PRO A 328 -31.82 18.53 22.97
C PRO A 328 -30.58 17.71 22.59
N ALA A 329 -30.72 16.83 21.60
CA ALA A 329 -29.58 16.17 20.99
C ALA A 329 -28.78 17.18 20.15
N VAL A 330 -27.46 17.10 20.22
CA VAL A 330 -26.53 18.01 19.53
C VAL A 330 -26.05 17.35 18.24
N ALA A 331 -25.95 18.10 17.14
CA ALA A 331 -25.38 17.59 15.90
C ALA A 331 -23.92 17.19 16.07
N LEU A 332 -23.51 16.12 15.39
CA LEU A 332 -22.11 15.71 15.39
C LEU A 332 -21.26 16.67 14.56
N ASN A 333 -20.13 17.11 15.11
CA ASN A 333 -19.17 17.98 14.46
C ASN A 333 -17.75 17.56 14.88
N PRO A 334 -16.91 17.08 13.95
CA PRO A 334 -17.16 16.94 12.52
C PRO A 334 -18.16 15.81 12.21
N SER A 335 -18.97 15.99 11.16
CA SER A 335 -19.83 14.92 10.67
C SER A 335 -18.99 13.78 10.05
N LEU A 336 -19.59 12.59 9.91
CA LEU A 336 -18.97 11.48 9.17
C LEU A 336 -18.93 11.82 7.68
N THR A 337 -17.75 12.16 7.15
CA THR A 337 -17.58 12.51 5.73
C THR A 337 -16.35 11.81 5.15
N SER A 338 -16.27 11.73 3.82
CA SER A 338 -15.04 11.33 3.13
C SER A 338 -14.25 12.58 2.72
N PRO A 339 -12.91 12.61 2.87
CA PRO A 339 -12.05 11.51 3.34
C PRO A 339 -11.91 11.38 4.86
N GLN A 340 -12.43 12.34 5.64
CA GLN A 340 -12.13 12.49 7.07
C GLN A 340 -12.44 11.26 7.94
N ALA A 341 -13.66 10.72 7.82
CA ALA A 341 -14.12 9.57 8.58
C ALA A 341 -13.90 8.25 7.83
N ALA A 342 -13.78 8.31 6.50
CA ALA A 342 -13.45 7.15 5.69
C ALA A 342 -12.97 7.56 4.29
N SER A 343 -12.11 6.73 3.70
CA SER A 343 -11.65 6.86 2.32
C SER A 343 -11.83 5.55 1.54
N ASP A 344 -11.98 5.66 0.22
CA ASP A 344 -11.88 4.52 -0.69
C ASP A 344 -11.14 5.01 -1.96
N PRO A 345 -9.91 4.54 -2.22
CA PRO A 345 -9.17 4.95 -3.41
C PRO A 345 -9.80 4.49 -4.73
N ALA A 346 -10.63 3.44 -4.70
CA ALA A 346 -11.17 2.82 -5.91
C ALA A 346 -12.66 3.16 -6.15
N SER A 347 -13.32 3.83 -5.20
CA SER A 347 -14.75 4.11 -5.27
C SER A 347 -15.15 5.28 -4.36
N THR A 348 -16.45 5.60 -4.32
CA THR A 348 -17.00 6.57 -3.37
C THR A 348 -17.60 5.86 -2.15
N ILE A 349 -17.54 6.51 -1.00
CA ILE A 349 -18.25 6.06 0.20
C ILE A 349 -19.74 6.35 0.01
N ALA A 350 -20.58 5.31 0.01
CA ALA A 350 -22.02 5.41 -0.19
C ALA A 350 -22.77 5.61 1.13
N SER A 351 -22.33 4.93 2.20
CA SER A 351 -23.00 4.97 3.51
C SER A 351 -22.04 4.64 4.67
N PHE A 352 -22.50 4.93 5.88
CA PHE A 352 -21.88 4.53 7.14
C PHE A 352 -22.86 3.65 7.92
N LEU A 353 -22.41 2.50 8.39
CA LEU A 353 -23.14 1.64 9.32
C LEU A 353 -22.74 2.06 10.74
N VAL A 354 -23.60 2.84 11.41
CA VAL A 354 -23.36 3.34 12.77
C VAL A 354 -24.00 2.43 13.79
N ARG A 355 -23.37 2.27 14.96
CA ARG A 355 -23.88 1.46 16.08
C ARG A 355 -24.36 2.36 17.22
N PRO A 356 -25.14 1.83 18.18
CA PRO A 356 -25.54 2.58 19.36
C PRO A 356 -24.33 3.14 20.12
N ALA A 357 -24.50 4.34 20.69
CA ALA A 357 -23.47 4.98 21.49
C ALA A 357 -23.44 4.44 22.93
N THR A 358 -22.28 4.54 23.56
CA THR A 358 -22.09 4.39 24.99
C THR A 358 -22.32 5.74 25.68
N ASN A 359 -22.78 5.71 26.95
CA ASN A 359 -22.94 6.92 27.78
C ASN A 359 -23.81 8.03 27.17
N GLY A 360 -24.78 7.63 26.36
CA GLY A 360 -25.76 8.50 25.73
C GLY A 360 -26.54 7.77 24.64
N THR A 361 -27.40 8.51 23.95
CA THR A 361 -28.20 8.01 22.82
C THR A 361 -27.77 8.74 21.56
N LEU A 362 -27.37 7.97 20.54
CA LEU A 362 -27.19 8.46 19.18
C LEU A 362 -28.56 8.44 18.47
N TYR A 363 -28.86 9.48 17.70
CA TYR A 363 -30.07 9.60 16.90
C TYR A 363 -29.71 9.81 15.44
N TYR A 364 -30.46 9.18 14.55
CA TYR A 364 -30.44 9.46 13.12
C TYR A 364 -31.80 10.02 12.72
N ASN A 365 -31.83 11.24 12.21
CA ASN A 365 -33.06 11.95 11.82
C ASN A 365 -34.13 11.91 12.94
N GLY A 366 -33.71 12.17 14.19
CA GLY A 366 -34.57 12.17 15.37
C GLY A 366 -34.94 10.79 15.94
N THR A 367 -34.59 9.69 15.27
CA THR A 367 -34.86 8.33 15.75
C THR A 367 -33.65 7.74 16.46
N ALA A 368 -33.84 7.16 17.65
CA ALA A 368 -32.74 6.57 18.41
C ALA A 368 -32.13 5.37 17.69
N VAL A 369 -30.80 5.37 17.56
CA VAL A 369 -30.00 4.26 17.03
C VAL A 369 -29.85 3.21 18.11
N THR A 370 -30.70 2.18 18.09
CA THR A 370 -30.71 1.06 19.07
C THR A 370 -30.04 -0.20 18.54
N THR A 371 -29.88 -0.30 17.22
CA THR A 371 -29.12 -1.34 16.51
C THR A 371 -28.27 -0.70 15.42
N THR A 372 -27.46 -1.50 14.72
CA THR A 372 -26.72 -1.01 13.54
C THR A 372 -27.69 -0.35 12.55
N THR A 373 -27.42 0.89 12.19
CA THR A 373 -28.26 1.71 11.28
C THR A 373 -27.40 2.21 10.12
N GLU A 374 -27.91 2.09 8.90
CA GLU A 374 -27.25 2.59 7.69
C GLU A 374 -27.60 4.06 7.46
N VAL A 375 -26.58 4.92 7.39
CA VAL A 375 -26.69 6.36 7.17
C VAL A 375 -26.03 6.68 5.83
N LEU A 376 -26.80 7.19 4.87
CA LEU A 376 -26.26 7.58 3.58
C LEU A 376 -25.24 8.71 3.74
N ALA A 377 -24.19 8.71 2.92
CA ALA A 377 -23.10 9.69 3.03
C ALA A 377 -23.58 11.14 2.95
N GLY A 378 -24.65 11.42 2.20
CA GLY A 378 -25.28 12.75 2.10
C GLY A 378 -26.15 13.16 3.29
N ASN A 379 -26.42 12.25 4.23
CA ASN A 379 -27.35 12.45 5.35
C ASN A 379 -26.65 12.40 6.72
N THR A 380 -25.32 12.39 6.76
CA THR A 380 -24.57 12.25 8.03
C THR A 380 -24.74 13.47 8.93
N ASN A 381 -25.10 14.63 8.36
CA ASN A 381 -25.51 15.83 9.09
C ASN A 381 -26.81 15.66 9.92
N LEU A 382 -27.58 14.58 9.70
CA LEU A 382 -28.76 14.24 10.50
C LEU A 382 -28.43 13.39 11.74
N LEU A 383 -27.16 13.06 11.96
CA LEU A 383 -26.72 12.41 13.18
C LEU A 383 -26.61 13.42 14.32
N THR A 384 -27.31 13.11 15.41
CA THR A 384 -27.30 13.90 16.64
C THR A 384 -27.07 13.01 17.85
N PHE A 385 -26.50 13.55 18.91
CA PHE A 385 -26.17 12.82 20.12
C PHE A 385 -26.71 13.53 21.37
N LYS A 386 -27.29 12.75 22.29
CA LYS A 386 -27.67 13.21 23.63
C LYS A 386 -26.94 12.37 24.67
N SER A 387 -26.09 12.99 25.48
CA SER A 387 -25.38 12.29 26.56
C SER A 387 -26.34 11.80 27.65
N THR A 388 -25.92 10.76 28.37
CA THR A 388 -26.56 10.35 29.61
C THR A 388 -26.51 11.51 30.62
N VAL A 389 -27.61 11.73 31.34
CA VAL A 389 -27.71 12.86 32.27
C VAL A 389 -26.60 12.81 33.31
N GLY A 390 -25.87 13.92 33.45
CA GLY A 390 -24.76 14.06 34.41
C GLY A 390 -23.48 13.30 34.04
N PHE A 391 -23.42 12.63 32.89
CA PHE A 391 -22.19 11.96 32.45
C PHE A 391 -21.13 12.97 31.99
N THR A 392 -19.89 12.76 32.43
CA THR A 392 -18.70 13.45 31.93
C THR A 392 -17.63 12.42 31.58
N GLY A 393 -16.88 12.65 30.51
CA GLY A 393 -15.93 11.71 29.94
C GLY A 393 -16.25 11.40 28.48
N ASN A 394 -15.64 10.36 27.92
CA ASN A 394 -15.85 10.02 26.52
C ASN A 394 -17.06 9.10 26.36
N ALA A 395 -18.07 9.59 25.64
CA ALA A 395 -19.05 8.74 24.99
C ALA A 395 -18.48 8.28 23.65
N THR A 396 -18.82 7.07 23.20
CA THR A 396 -18.31 6.53 21.94
C THR A 396 -19.36 5.75 21.18
N PHE A 397 -19.26 5.74 19.86
CA PHE A 397 -19.90 4.71 19.04
C PHE A 397 -18.91 4.20 17.99
N THR A 398 -19.13 2.99 17.51
CA THR A 398 -18.33 2.45 16.40
C THR A 398 -19.10 2.55 15.09
N PHE A 399 -18.38 2.71 13.99
CA PHE A 399 -18.96 2.69 12.65
C PHE A 399 -18.07 1.96 11.65
N THR A 400 -18.65 1.56 10.54
CA THR A 400 -17.94 1.12 9.33
C THR A 400 -18.46 1.89 8.13
N ALA A 401 -17.62 2.20 7.15
CA ALA A 401 -18.05 2.76 5.87
C ALA A 401 -18.36 1.65 4.86
N LYS A 402 -19.24 1.94 3.92
CA LYS A 402 -19.61 1.05 2.82
C LYS A 402 -19.51 1.82 1.51
N ASN A 403 -18.81 1.27 0.54
CA ASN A 403 -18.67 1.89 -0.78
C ASN A 403 -19.87 1.58 -1.69
N ALA A 404 -19.88 2.17 -2.89
CA ALA A 404 -20.95 1.96 -3.88
C ALA A 404 -21.14 0.48 -4.28
N ALA A 405 -20.08 -0.34 -4.21
CA ALA A 405 -20.13 -1.78 -4.47
C ALA A 405 -20.54 -2.61 -3.23
N SER A 406 -21.03 -1.97 -2.17
CA SER A 406 -21.42 -2.60 -0.90
C SER A 406 -20.29 -3.28 -0.12
N ILE A 407 -19.04 -2.98 -0.43
CA ILE A 407 -17.88 -3.45 0.33
C ILE A 407 -17.78 -2.61 1.61
N VAL A 408 -17.75 -3.30 2.76
CA VAL A 408 -17.66 -2.68 4.09
C VAL A 408 -16.19 -2.47 4.47
N SER A 409 -15.86 -1.44 5.26
CA SER A 409 -14.52 -1.14 5.77
C SER A 409 -14.14 -1.96 7.02
N ASN A 410 -13.02 -1.59 7.64
CA ASN A 410 -12.72 -1.87 9.05
C ASN A 410 -13.66 -1.09 9.96
N SER A 411 -13.73 -1.48 11.23
CA SER A 411 -14.42 -0.68 12.26
C SER A 411 -13.54 0.48 12.70
N ALA A 412 -14.15 1.65 12.88
CA ALA A 412 -13.55 2.82 13.49
C ALA A 412 -14.41 3.30 14.68
N THR A 413 -13.83 4.13 15.53
CA THR A 413 -14.47 4.71 16.70
C THR A 413 -14.71 6.20 16.51
N TYR A 414 -15.93 6.63 16.78
CA TYR A 414 -16.29 8.04 16.92
C TYR A 414 -16.33 8.38 18.41
N THR A 415 -15.48 9.31 18.85
CA THR A 415 -15.35 9.72 20.24
C THR A 415 -16.04 11.05 20.46
N ILE A 416 -16.85 11.15 21.51
CA ILE A 416 -17.60 12.35 21.87
C ILE A 416 -17.18 12.75 23.28
N PRO A 417 -16.29 13.74 23.44
CA PRO A 417 -15.92 14.25 24.75
C PRO A 417 -17.09 15.00 25.38
N VAL A 418 -17.62 14.47 26.49
CA VAL A 418 -18.70 15.08 27.26
C VAL A 418 -18.12 15.80 28.47
N VAL A 419 -18.33 17.10 28.56
CA VAL A 419 -17.83 17.95 29.65
C VAL A 419 -18.98 18.38 30.57
N ALA A 420 -18.67 18.75 31.81
CA ALA A 420 -19.67 19.26 32.74
C ALA A 420 -20.43 20.44 32.13
N SER A 421 -21.74 20.51 32.36
CA SER A 421 -22.60 21.58 31.85
C SER A 421 -22.41 22.83 32.69
N ASN A 422 -21.68 23.81 32.16
CA ASN A 422 -21.44 25.12 32.79
C ASN A 422 -21.56 26.26 31.78
N SER A 423 -22.76 26.47 31.23
CA SER A 423 -23.14 27.52 30.26
C SER A 423 -22.34 27.67 28.95
N PHE A 424 -21.08 27.24 28.88
CA PHE A 424 -20.15 27.32 27.74
C PHE A 424 -19.35 26.02 27.62
N VAL A 425 -19.20 25.52 26.39
CA VAL A 425 -18.27 24.42 26.08
C VAL A 425 -17.18 24.96 25.16
N ALA A 426 -15.99 25.14 25.72
CA ALA A 426 -14.85 25.69 25.02
C ALA A 426 -14.18 24.62 24.15
N ASN A 427 -14.11 24.83 22.84
CA ASN A 427 -13.51 23.96 21.86
C ASN A 427 -12.10 24.43 21.50
N ASP A 428 -11.22 23.49 21.14
CA ASP A 428 -9.86 23.85 20.79
C ASP A 428 -9.83 24.61 19.44
N ASP A 429 -8.95 25.61 19.33
CA ASP A 429 -8.80 26.48 18.17
C ASP A 429 -7.47 26.26 17.44
N GLY A 430 -7.37 26.83 16.23
CA GLY A 430 -6.14 26.88 15.44
C GLY A 430 -5.84 28.28 14.93
N LEU A 431 -4.55 28.64 14.89
CA LEU A 431 -4.04 29.86 14.27
C LEU A 431 -2.82 29.57 13.41
N ASP A 432 -2.80 30.04 12.16
CA ASP A 432 -1.57 30.11 11.36
C ASP A 432 -1.03 31.53 11.40
N ALA A 433 0.11 31.71 12.06
CA ALA A 433 0.73 33.01 12.27
C ALA A 433 1.91 33.19 11.31
N LYS A 434 1.98 34.35 10.66
CA LYS A 434 3.13 34.68 9.81
C LYS A 434 4.32 35.03 10.70
N LEU A 435 5.50 34.57 10.30
CA LEU A 435 6.78 34.93 10.94
C LEU A 435 6.87 36.44 11.17
N ASN A 436 7.28 36.83 12.37
CA ASN A 436 7.52 38.23 12.80
C ASN A 436 6.30 39.17 12.66
N THR A 437 5.09 38.62 12.49
CA THR A 437 3.89 39.42 12.22
C THR A 437 2.80 39.11 13.24
N ALA A 438 2.20 40.15 13.81
CA ALA A 438 1.03 40.01 14.67
C ALA A 438 -0.15 39.44 13.87
N THR A 439 -0.80 38.41 14.41
CA THR A 439 -1.96 37.75 13.80
C THR A 439 -3.12 37.76 14.80
N ALA A 440 -4.30 38.18 14.34
CA ALA A 440 -5.50 38.23 15.15
C ALA A 440 -6.34 36.95 15.04
N GLY A 441 -7.10 36.64 16.09
CA GLY A 441 -8.06 35.54 16.11
C GLY A 441 -9.14 35.75 17.18
N ASN A 442 -10.04 34.78 17.35
CA ASN A 442 -11.05 34.81 18.39
C ASN A 442 -11.34 33.39 18.91
N VAL A 443 -11.33 33.20 20.23
CA VAL A 443 -11.43 31.89 20.89
C VAL A 443 -12.86 31.41 21.15
N VAL A 444 -13.89 32.19 20.81
CA VAL A 444 -15.29 31.83 21.10
C VAL A 444 -16.12 31.52 19.86
N LEU A 445 -15.54 31.63 18.65
CA LEU A 445 -16.29 31.46 17.40
C LEU A 445 -16.71 30.02 17.11
N ASN A 446 -15.99 29.03 17.66
CA ASN A 446 -16.24 27.59 17.50
C ASN A 446 -16.86 26.94 18.76
N ASP A 447 -17.19 27.72 19.80
CA ASP A 447 -17.70 27.25 21.09
C ASP A 447 -19.22 26.99 21.05
N ALA A 448 -19.67 25.97 21.77
CA ALA A 448 -21.09 25.60 21.82
C ALA A 448 -21.83 26.36 22.93
N ASN A 449 -23.09 26.72 22.63
CA ASN A 449 -24.06 27.42 23.48
C ASN A 449 -23.92 28.97 23.59
N PRO A 450 -24.06 29.71 22.47
CA PRO A 450 -23.99 31.17 22.42
C PRO A 450 -25.20 31.92 23.03
N SER A 451 -26.12 31.24 23.74
CA SER A 451 -27.35 31.90 24.23
C SER A 451 -27.13 33.02 25.27
N SER A 452 -25.89 33.24 25.71
CA SER A 452 -25.46 34.45 26.42
C SER A 452 -24.24 35.14 25.78
N THR A 453 -24.23 35.37 24.46
CA THR A 453 -23.15 36.12 23.77
C THR A 453 -22.85 37.51 24.34
N THR A 454 -23.65 38.02 25.28
CA THR A 454 -23.46 39.32 25.92
C THR A 454 -22.91 39.27 27.35
N ASN A 455 -22.82 38.10 27.99
CA ASN A 455 -22.46 37.99 29.42
C ASN A 455 -21.36 36.94 29.67
N PHE A 456 -20.18 37.12 29.08
CA PHE A 456 -19.02 36.25 29.34
C PHE A 456 -17.69 37.01 29.43
N THR A 457 -16.66 36.33 29.89
CA THR A 457 -15.26 36.78 29.89
C THR A 457 -14.34 35.63 29.54
N ALA A 458 -13.60 35.76 28.44
CA ALA A 458 -12.49 34.88 28.11
C ALA A 458 -11.30 35.19 29.02
N THR A 459 -10.72 34.15 29.64
CA THR A 459 -9.60 34.27 30.57
C THR A 459 -8.46 33.38 30.13
N LEU A 460 -7.25 33.93 30.08
CA LEU A 460 -6.04 33.18 29.82
C LEU A 460 -5.71 32.29 31.02
N VAL A 461 -5.45 31.01 30.76
CA VAL A 461 -4.99 30.04 31.77
C VAL A 461 -3.47 29.91 31.70
N THR A 462 -2.94 29.66 30.50
CA THR A 462 -1.51 29.55 30.22
C THR A 462 -1.19 30.24 28.91
N GLY A 463 -0.18 31.11 28.88
CA GLY A 463 0.24 31.83 27.68
C GLY A 463 1.15 31.01 26.75
N PRO A 464 1.40 31.53 25.54
CA PRO A 464 2.36 30.96 24.59
C PRO A 464 3.80 30.97 25.11
N THR A 465 4.59 30.03 24.60
CA THR A 465 6.01 29.86 24.97
C THR A 465 6.96 30.51 23.99
N HIS A 466 6.51 30.77 22.76
CA HIS A 466 7.31 31.31 21.66
C HIS A 466 6.71 32.56 21.04
N GLY A 467 5.87 33.30 21.79
CA GLY A 467 5.33 34.59 21.39
C GLY A 467 4.65 35.32 22.53
N THR A 468 4.03 36.45 22.23
CA THR A 468 3.21 37.23 23.17
C THR A 468 1.75 37.21 22.74
N LEU A 469 0.84 37.13 23.71
CA LEU A 469 -0.61 37.11 23.48
C LEU A 469 -1.29 38.26 24.23
N ALA A 470 -2.16 38.99 23.54
CA ALA A 470 -3.12 39.90 24.14
C ALA A 470 -4.54 39.37 23.93
N LEU A 471 -5.08 38.64 24.92
CA LEU A 471 -6.46 38.11 24.92
C LEU A 471 -7.39 39.12 25.60
N GLN A 472 -8.49 39.47 24.93
CA GLN A 472 -9.53 40.36 25.42
C GLN A 472 -10.68 39.58 26.05
N ALA A 473 -11.48 40.24 26.88
CA ALA A 473 -12.62 39.62 27.57
C ALA A 473 -13.69 39.09 26.61
N ASP A 474 -13.84 39.69 25.43
CA ASP A 474 -14.77 39.26 24.38
C ASP A 474 -14.27 38.05 23.57
N GLY A 475 -13.11 37.50 23.92
CA GLY A 475 -12.49 36.36 23.25
C GLY A 475 -11.63 36.73 22.04
N SER A 476 -11.64 37.99 21.58
CA SER A 476 -10.70 38.44 20.55
C SER A 476 -9.27 38.44 21.09
N TYR A 477 -8.29 38.11 20.26
CA TYR A 477 -6.90 38.14 20.66
C TYR A 477 -5.96 38.55 19.53
N THR A 478 -4.77 39.01 19.91
CA THR A 478 -3.63 39.20 19.00
C THR A 478 -2.45 38.40 19.51
N TYR A 479 -1.90 37.53 18.66
CA TYR A 479 -0.67 36.78 18.91
C TYR A 479 0.48 37.34 18.07
N THR A 480 1.66 37.52 18.66
CA THR A 480 2.88 37.92 17.96
C THR A 480 4.00 36.94 18.26
N PRO A 481 4.52 36.19 17.27
CA PRO A 481 5.65 35.29 17.48
C PRO A 481 6.89 36.05 17.99
N THR A 482 7.72 35.35 18.76
CA THR A 482 9.09 35.80 19.04
C THR A 482 9.83 35.94 17.71
N ASN A 483 10.59 37.03 17.57
CA ASN A 483 11.28 37.33 16.33
C ASN A 483 12.19 36.17 15.91
N GLY A 484 11.98 35.64 14.70
CA GLY A 484 12.73 34.51 14.14
C GLY A 484 12.17 33.11 14.45
N TYR A 485 11.12 32.99 15.26
CA TYR A 485 10.57 31.68 15.63
C TYR A 485 9.74 31.06 14.50
N LEU A 486 9.97 29.77 14.23
CA LEU A 486 9.20 28.92 13.33
C LEU A 486 8.82 27.64 14.05
N GLY A 487 7.59 27.18 13.86
CA GLY A 487 7.10 25.95 14.47
C GLY A 487 5.87 26.16 15.35
N ALA A 488 5.59 25.14 16.18
CA ALA A 488 4.36 25.05 16.95
C ALA A 488 4.44 25.80 18.28
N ASP A 489 3.43 26.61 18.56
CA ASP A 489 3.20 27.24 19.86
C ASP A 489 1.74 27.03 20.30
N SER A 490 1.38 27.37 21.53
CA SER A 490 -0.01 27.26 21.96
C SER A 490 -0.32 28.07 23.21
N PHE A 491 -1.60 28.37 23.42
CA PHE A 491 -2.06 28.92 24.70
C PHE A 491 -3.37 28.25 25.13
N VAL A 492 -3.66 28.29 26.43
CA VAL A 492 -4.84 27.67 27.03
C VAL A 492 -5.75 28.75 27.59
N TYR A 493 -7.04 28.69 27.30
CA TYR A 493 -8.05 29.63 27.78
C TYR A 493 -9.24 28.90 28.43
N LYS A 494 -10.09 29.69 29.10
CA LYS A 494 -11.45 29.30 29.51
C LYS A 494 -12.39 30.48 29.38
N VAL A 495 -13.69 30.22 29.31
CA VAL A 495 -14.75 31.25 29.22
C VAL A 495 -15.61 31.16 30.47
N CYS A 496 -15.85 32.28 31.14
CA CYS A 496 -16.73 32.33 32.33
C CYS A 496 -17.91 33.26 32.12
N THR A 497 -19.07 32.93 32.67
CA THR A 497 -20.24 33.82 32.69
C THR A 497 -20.00 35.05 33.58
N THR A 498 -20.57 36.19 33.17
CA THR A 498 -20.58 37.41 34.00
C THR A 498 -21.91 37.52 34.75
N GLY A 499 -21.87 37.68 36.08
CA GLY A 499 -23.07 37.71 36.92
C GLY A 499 -22.81 37.40 38.40
N SER A 500 -23.88 37.28 39.20
CA SER A 500 -23.80 37.00 40.66
C SER A 500 -23.28 35.60 40.99
N THR A 501 -23.33 34.68 40.03
CA THR A 501 -22.70 33.36 40.09
C THR A 501 -21.81 33.19 38.87
N THR A 502 -20.49 33.16 39.09
CA THR A 502 -19.51 32.89 38.03
C THR A 502 -19.45 31.39 37.76
N ASP A 503 -19.70 31.02 36.51
CA ASP A 503 -19.59 29.64 36.03
C ASP A 503 -18.64 29.61 34.84
N CYS A 504 -17.65 28.72 34.86
CA CYS A 504 -16.54 28.72 33.91
C CYS A 504 -16.50 27.42 33.12
N SER A 505 -16.37 27.50 31.80
CA SER A 505 -16.21 26.40 30.86
C SER A 505 -15.06 25.45 31.22
N ASN A 506 -14.99 24.30 30.54
CA ASN A 506 -13.74 23.54 30.43
C ASN A 506 -12.61 24.42 29.86
N THR A 507 -11.37 23.99 30.05
CA THR A 507 -10.23 24.60 29.35
C THR A 507 -10.17 24.14 27.90
N ALA A 508 -9.72 25.03 27.03
CA ALA A 508 -9.46 24.76 25.62
C ALA A 508 -8.10 25.32 25.19
N THR A 509 -7.52 24.69 24.17
CA THR A 509 -6.18 25.04 23.67
C THR A 509 -6.29 25.69 22.29
N VAL A 510 -5.58 26.79 22.09
CA VAL A 510 -5.34 27.36 20.76
C VAL A 510 -3.98 26.87 20.27
N ALA A 511 -3.97 26.04 19.23
CA ALA A 511 -2.74 25.56 18.60
C ALA A 511 -2.26 26.54 17.52
N ILE A 512 -1.03 27.01 17.63
CA ILE A 512 -0.43 28.01 16.75
C ILE A 512 0.69 27.36 15.94
N ASN A 513 0.77 27.71 14.66
CA ASN A 513 1.86 27.31 13.77
C ASN A 513 2.42 28.59 13.16
N VAL A 514 3.68 28.87 13.49
CA VAL A 514 4.38 30.03 12.96
C VAL A 514 5.13 29.60 11.71
N TYR A 515 4.76 30.17 10.58
CA TYR A 515 5.29 29.81 9.28
C TYR A 515 5.96 31.02 8.60
N ASN A 516 6.96 30.77 7.76
CA ASN A 516 7.58 31.81 6.98
C ASN A 516 6.79 32.03 5.67
N PRO A 517 6.15 33.20 5.47
CA PRO A 517 5.39 33.46 4.26
C PRO A 517 6.25 33.48 2.99
N ALA A 518 7.57 33.69 3.09
CA ALA A 518 8.49 33.63 1.95
C ALA A 518 8.83 32.21 1.50
N THR A 519 8.66 31.20 2.38
CA THR A 519 8.79 29.77 2.03
C THR A 519 7.44 29.12 1.79
N VAL A 520 6.34 29.87 1.93
CA VAL A 520 5.03 29.44 1.49
C VAL A 520 4.93 29.72 0.00
N CYS A 521 4.53 28.72 -0.76
CA CYS A 521 4.28 28.87 -2.19
C CYS A 521 3.12 29.87 -2.37
N SER A 522 3.42 31.15 -2.57
CA SER A 522 2.43 32.23 -2.73
C SER A 522 1.80 32.23 -4.13
N SER A 523 2.48 31.61 -5.09
CA SER A 523 1.99 31.26 -6.41
C SER A 523 2.89 30.16 -6.98
N ALA A 524 2.32 29.27 -7.80
CA ALA A 524 3.09 28.38 -8.66
C ALA A 524 2.88 28.88 -10.10
N THR A 525 3.96 29.10 -10.84
CA THR A 525 3.88 29.41 -12.28
C THR A 525 4.45 28.22 -13.07
N GLY A 526 3.61 27.63 -13.92
CA GLY A 526 3.96 26.50 -14.75
C GLY A 526 2.78 26.08 -15.64
N PRO A 527 3.02 25.36 -16.75
CA PRO A 527 1.98 25.04 -17.76
C PRO A 527 0.87 24.10 -17.26
N ASN A 528 0.91 23.69 -15.98
CA ASN A 528 0.06 22.65 -15.39
C ASN A 528 -0.65 23.12 -14.11
N LEU A 529 -1.23 24.31 -14.10
CA LEU A 529 -2.09 24.75 -13.00
C LEU A 529 -3.57 24.59 -13.34
N LEU A 530 -4.31 24.05 -12.36
CA LEU A 530 -5.72 24.32 -12.18
C LEU A 530 -5.84 25.81 -11.77
N GLN A 531 -6.31 26.66 -12.66
CA GLN A 531 -6.65 28.05 -12.33
C GLN A 531 -8.05 28.09 -11.71
N ASN A 532 -8.16 28.64 -10.50
CA ASN A 532 -9.39 29.25 -10.02
C ASN A 532 -9.25 30.77 -10.22
N SER A 533 -10.21 31.38 -10.91
CA SER A 533 -10.24 32.83 -11.18
C SER A 533 -10.46 33.69 -9.92
N ASP A 534 -10.79 33.08 -8.78
CA ASP A 534 -11.05 33.79 -7.52
C ASP A 534 -9.76 34.13 -6.72
N PHE A 535 -8.57 33.77 -7.23
CA PHE A 535 -7.30 33.91 -6.51
C PHE A 535 -6.65 35.31 -6.57
N GLU A 536 -7.24 36.28 -7.26
CA GLU A 536 -6.72 37.66 -7.29
C GLU A 536 -7.02 38.45 -6.00
N LEU A 537 -7.87 37.91 -5.11
CA LEU A 537 -8.16 38.47 -3.81
C LEU A 537 -7.81 37.40 -2.76
N GLY A 538 -6.74 37.62 -2.00
CA GLY A 538 -6.17 36.61 -1.11
C GLY A 538 -7.18 35.91 -0.19
N ASN A 539 -6.85 34.66 0.15
CA ASN A 539 -7.60 33.71 0.99
C ASN A 539 -8.45 34.37 2.10
N ASP A 540 -9.75 34.58 1.84
CA ASP A 540 -10.69 35.26 2.75
C ASP A 540 -11.66 34.31 3.48
N GLY A 541 -11.48 33.00 3.33
CA GLY A 541 -12.24 32.00 4.07
C GLY A 541 -13.64 31.69 3.50
N SER A 542 -13.99 32.14 2.30
CA SER A 542 -15.26 31.78 1.64
C SER A 542 -15.10 30.65 0.61
N PHE A 543 -15.27 29.38 1.02
CA PHE A 543 -15.19 28.22 0.12
C PHE A 543 -16.57 27.69 -0.30
N THR A 544 -17.09 28.13 -1.44
CA THR A 544 -18.31 27.56 -2.05
C THR A 544 -18.26 27.52 -3.57
N SER A 545 -17.48 26.62 -4.20
CA SER A 545 -17.71 26.24 -5.61
C SER A 545 -16.93 25.00 -6.05
N ALA A 546 -17.50 24.29 -7.02
CA ALA A 546 -17.01 23.04 -7.61
C ALA A 546 -15.96 23.28 -8.72
N TYR A 547 -14.92 22.46 -8.76
CA TYR A 547 -13.91 22.49 -9.82
C TYR A 547 -14.48 21.91 -11.13
N THR A 548 -14.22 22.57 -12.26
CA THR A 548 -14.53 22.05 -13.60
C THR A 548 -13.23 21.75 -14.35
N PHE A 549 -13.10 20.55 -14.91
CA PHE A 549 -11.95 20.16 -15.73
C PHE A 549 -12.00 20.82 -17.11
N VAL A 550 -10.85 21.28 -17.61
CA VAL A 550 -10.69 21.72 -19.01
C VAL A 550 -9.76 20.73 -19.74
N ALA A 551 -10.27 20.10 -20.80
CA ALA A 551 -9.46 19.25 -21.67
C ALA A 551 -8.58 20.10 -22.60
N ARG A 552 -7.38 19.59 -22.92
CA ARG A 552 -6.38 20.25 -23.77
C ARG A 552 -6.93 20.55 -25.19
N PRO A 553 -6.68 21.73 -25.79
CA PRO A 553 -6.89 21.94 -27.22
C PRO A 553 -5.91 21.09 -28.04
N ALA A 554 -6.43 20.43 -29.07
CA ALA A 554 -5.70 19.49 -29.89
C ALA A 554 -4.73 20.15 -30.88
N GLN A 555 -3.63 20.78 -30.45
CA GLN A 555 -2.43 21.01 -31.29
C GLN A 555 -1.19 21.31 -30.43
N ALA A 556 -0.36 20.29 -30.17
CA ALA A 556 1.07 20.47 -29.87
C ALA A 556 1.81 19.13 -30.10
N VAL A 557 2.46 19.02 -31.26
CA VAL A 557 3.50 18.03 -31.59
C VAL A 557 4.72 18.87 -32.00
N THR A 558 5.86 18.85 -31.31
CA THR A 558 7.00 17.95 -31.55
C THR A 558 8.16 18.32 -30.58
N GLY A 559 8.74 17.32 -29.90
CA GLY A 559 10.16 17.23 -29.45
C GLY A 559 10.77 18.22 -28.44
N SER A 560 10.71 17.92 -27.12
CA SER A 560 11.74 18.11 -26.05
C SER A 560 11.17 17.64 -24.68
N PRO A 561 11.97 17.26 -23.65
CA PRO A 561 11.57 16.35 -22.55
C PRO A 561 10.85 17.03 -21.39
N ASN A 562 9.78 17.78 -21.67
CA ASN A 562 8.88 18.35 -20.65
C ASN A 562 7.48 17.71 -20.77
N GLY A 563 7.47 16.38 -20.80
CA GLY A 563 6.25 15.58 -20.81
C GLY A 563 5.59 15.58 -19.43
N LEU A 564 4.39 16.13 -19.37
CA LEU A 564 3.42 15.94 -18.30
C LEU A 564 3.26 14.45 -17.94
N TYR A 565 3.56 14.08 -16.69
CA TYR A 565 3.08 12.84 -16.08
C TYR A 565 1.79 13.16 -15.32
N PRO A 566 0.71 12.39 -15.48
CA PRO A 566 -0.49 12.55 -14.69
C PRO A 566 -0.20 12.15 -13.23
N GLU A 567 -0.08 13.12 -12.32
CA GLU A 567 -0.20 12.85 -10.89
C GLU A 567 -1.68 12.70 -10.55
N LEU A 568 -2.15 11.46 -10.51
CA LEU A 568 -3.54 11.08 -10.21
C LEU A 568 -3.89 11.18 -8.71
N LYS A 569 -3.09 11.84 -7.87
CA LYS A 569 -3.30 11.86 -6.42
C LYS A 569 -3.02 13.23 -5.80
N TYR A 570 -4.08 13.95 -5.50
CA TYR A 570 -4.09 14.88 -4.37
C TYR A 570 -5.02 14.30 -3.31
N ALA A 571 -4.52 14.00 -2.11
CA ALA A 571 -5.37 13.91 -0.91
C ALA A 571 -4.58 13.96 0.39
N VAL A 572 -4.95 14.95 1.19
CA VAL A 572 -5.33 14.92 2.61
C VAL A 572 -5.05 13.62 3.38
N ASP A 573 -3.94 13.57 4.13
CA ASP A 573 -3.69 12.62 5.22
C ASP A 573 -2.93 13.30 6.38
N GLU A 574 -2.94 12.68 7.57
CA GLU A 574 -2.48 13.26 8.84
C GLU A 574 -0.94 13.36 8.96
N ASP A 575 -0.20 12.68 8.09
CA ASP A 575 1.26 12.60 8.14
C ASP A 575 1.92 12.70 6.75
N ALA A 576 2.52 13.85 6.44
CA ALA A 576 3.11 14.15 5.14
C ALA A 576 4.51 13.55 4.92
N HIS A 577 5.09 12.88 5.93
CA HIS A 577 6.39 12.20 5.81
C HIS A 577 6.38 10.97 4.88
N TYR A 578 5.22 10.43 4.53
CA TYR A 578 5.10 9.27 3.61
C TYR A 578 5.40 9.58 2.14
N TYR A 579 5.47 10.86 1.76
CA TYR A 579 5.57 11.28 0.37
C TYR A 579 6.97 11.83 0.00
N HIS A 580 7.76 12.30 0.98
CA HIS A 580 9.14 12.74 0.76
C HIS A 580 9.97 12.70 2.05
N ALA A 581 11.14 12.04 2.02
CA ALA A 581 11.98 11.81 3.20
C ALA A 581 12.55 13.09 3.85
N ASN A 582 12.56 14.22 3.13
CA ASN A 582 13.04 15.52 3.64
C ASN A 582 11.90 16.42 4.17
N PHE A 583 10.67 15.92 4.31
CA PHE A 583 9.61 16.67 4.96
C PHE A 583 9.93 16.83 6.47
N ASN A 584 9.53 17.94 7.09
CA ASN A 584 9.57 18.16 8.54
C ASN A 584 8.34 19.02 8.92
N GLY A 585 7.30 18.40 9.49
CA GLY A 585 6.10 19.12 9.94
C GLY A 585 4.98 18.20 10.43
N LEU A 586 4.12 18.69 11.34
CA LEU A 586 2.95 17.99 11.86
C LEU A 586 1.69 18.42 11.08
N GLY A 587 0.94 17.47 10.53
CA GLY A 587 -0.39 17.73 9.95
C GLY A 587 -1.39 18.18 11.03
N ARG A 588 -2.23 19.17 10.72
CA ARG A 588 -3.22 19.73 11.65
C ARG A 588 -4.55 18.99 11.59
N GLY A 589 -5.09 18.66 12.77
CA GLY A 589 -6.52 18.43 12.98
C GLY A 589 -7.27 19.77 13.06
N GLY A 590 -8.12 20.03 12.07
CA GLY A 590 -9.03 21.18 11.98
C GLY A 590 -9.85 21.09 10.69
N SER A 591 -11.14 21.44 10.72
CA SER A 591 -12.19 21.05 9.76
C SER A 591 -12.16 21.72 8.36
N GLY A 592 -11.00 22.10 7.83
CA GLY A 592 -10.83 22.70 6.50
C GLY A 592 -9.88 21.88 5.61
N LYS A 593 -10.24 21.68 4.34
CA LYS A 593 -9.42 20.98 3.34
C LYS A 593 -8.11 21.75 3.06
N PHE A 594 -7.00 21.03 2.89
CA PHE A 594 -5.69 21.61 2.56
C PHE A 594 -5.22 21.27 1.14
N MET A 595 -4.27 22.04 0.64
CA MET A 595 -3.52 21.81 -0.60
C MET A 595 -2.02 21.73 -0.27
N ILE A 596 -1.32 20.71 -0.78
CA ILE A 596 0.15 20.58 -0.72
C ILE A 596 0.69 20.98 -2.10
N VAL A 597 1.70 21.85 -2.14
CA VAL A 597 2.59 21.96 -3.31
C VAL A 597 4.03 22.04 -2.81
N ASN A 598 4.86 21.19 -3.42
CA ASN A 598 6.31 21.14 -3.29
C ASN A 598 6.92 22.52 -3.60
N GLY A 599 7.51 23.18 -2.59
CA GLY A 599 8.47 24.24 -2.81
C GLY A 599 9.87 23.64 -2.67
N ALA A 600 10.52 23.33 -3.78
CA ALA A 600 11.95 23.08 -3.75
C ALA A 600 12.65 24.34 -3.20
N ALA A 601 13.44 24.17 -2.14
CA ALA A 601 14.35 25.20 -1.67
C ALA A 601 15.62 25.15 -2.53
N ASN A 602 15.81 26.20 -3.36
CA ASN A 602 16.91 26.47 -4.28
C ASN A 602 17.06 25.53 -5.49
#